data_AF-A0A0Q7N4N8-F1
#
_entry.id   AF-A0A0Q7N4N8-F1
#
_cell.length_a   1.000
_cell.length_b   1.000
_cell.length_c   1.000
_cell.angle_alpha   90.00
_cell.angle_beta   90.00
_cell.angle_gamma   90.00
#
_symmetry.space_group_name_H-M   'P 1'
#
loop_
_entity.id
_entity.type
_entity.pdbx_description
1 polymer ?
#
loop_
_entity_poly.entity_id
_entity_poly.type
_entity_poly.pdbx_seq_one_letter_code
_entity_poly.pdbx_strand_id
1 'polypeptide(L)'
;MSEPGSHDFETVSSRVLYSGAILALRQDQVRMPDGRVAEREVIEHHGAVAVLALDDDGNVVLIRQYRHPIGTRLLELPAGLLDIEGEDPLTAAKRELAEETGLAAAQWSVLVDVALSPGFTDEALRVFFATGLSVTDRPDPEHEEADLELVRMPLDEAVRAALAGEIVNATAVAGVLAYAAAQASTAPLRAPDAPWPGQPTKFLRRKAAEAQSASAHGNHA
;
A
#
# COMPACT_ATOMS: atom_id res chain seq x y z
N MET A 1 -24.31 -3.90 27.83
CA MET A 1 -23.99 -3.78 26.40
C MET A 1 -24.07 -2.30 26.06
N SER A 2 -23.03 -1.75 25.44
CA SER A 2 -23.05 -0.41 24.87
C SER A 2 -24.04 -0.32 23.70
N GLU A 3 -24.44 0.90 23.36
CA GLU A 3 -25.26 1.15 22.17
C GLU A 3 -24.46 0.79 20.90
N PRO A 4 -25.07 0.19 19.87
CA PRO A 4 -24.38 -0.09 18.61
C PRO A 4 -23.67 1.15 18.06
N GLY A 5 -22.37 1.02 17.76
CA GLY A 5 -21.54 2.12 17.24
C GLY A 5 -20.98 3.08 18.30
N SER A 6 -21.35 2.95 19.58
CA SER A 6 -20.87 3.81 20.66
C SER A 6 -19.79 3.17 21.54
N HIS A 7 -19.44 1.91 21.29
CA HIS A 7 -18.46 1.18 22.09
C HIS A 7 -17.04 1.62 21.76
N ASP A 8 -16.27 1.98 22.78
CA ASP A 8 -14.83 2.19 22.64
C ASP A 8 -14.08 0.87 22.87
N PHE A 9 -13.34 0.43 21.86
CA PHE A 9 -12.61 -0.84 21.90
C PHE A 9 -11.24 -0.63 22.54
N GLU A 10 -11.15 -0.99 23.81
CA GLU A 10 -9.90 -0.94 24.59
C GLU A 10 -9.05 -2.21 24.36
N THR A 11 -7.77 -2.03 24.00
CA THR A 11 -6.77 -3.10 24.07
C THR A 11 -6.28 -3.26 25.51
N VAL A 12 -6.65 -4.37 26.14
CA VAL A 12 -6.30 -4.74 27.52
C VAL A 12 -4.84 -5.19 27.63
N SER A 13 -4.36 -5.96 26.67
CA SER A 13 -2.96 -6.37 26.58
C SER A 13 -2.58 -6.76 25.15
N SER A 14 -1.29 -6.77 24.87
CA SER A 14 -0.72 -7.12 23.57
C SER A 14 0.52 -7.99 23.73
N ARG A 15 0.69 -8.97 22.85
CA ARG A 15 1.93 -9.76 22.73
C ARG A 15 2.29 -10.01 21.28
N VAL A 16 3.58 -10.05 20.97
CA VAL A 16 4.09 -10.42 19.64
C VAL A 16 4.33 -11.92 19.64
N LEU A 17 3.75 -12.61 18.65
CA LEU A 17 3.91 -14.04 18.45
C LEU A 17 5.00 -14.35 17.42
N TYR A 18 5.21 -13.46 16.45
CA TYR A 18 6.22 -13.59 15.40
C TYR A 18 6.67 -12.21 14.90
N SER A 19 7.95 -12.05 14.58
CA SER A 19 8.52 -10.86 13.91
C SER A 19 9.46 -11.33 12.80
N GLY A 20 9.09 -11.04 11.54
CA GLY A 20 9.83 -11.41 10.34
C GLY A 20 10.39 -10.18 9.61
N ALA A 21 10.88 -10.38 8.38
CA ALA A 21 11.44 -9.28 7.59
C ALA A 21 10.39 -8.23 7.20
N ILE A 22 9.25 -8.68 6.65
CA ILE A 22 8.22 -7.81 6.05
C ILE A 22 6.94 -7.68 6.89
N LEU A 23 6.77 -8.52 7.92
CA LEU A 23 5.58 -8.51 8.78
C LEU A 23 5.87 -8.98 10.21
N ALA A 24 4.95 -8.66 11.13
CA ALA A 24 4.87 -9.25 12.46
C ALA A 24 3.45 -9.73 12.77
N LEU A 25 3.32 -10.80 13.56
CA LEU A 25 2.04 -11.25 14.11
C LEU A 25 1.93 -10.80 15.56
N ARG A 26 0.97 -9.92 15.84
CA ARG A 26 0.59 -9.48 17.18
C ARG A 26 -0.74 -10.11 17.58
N GLN A 27 -0.87 -10.49 18.84
CA GLN A 27 -2.14 -10.89 19.45
C GLN A 27 -2.53 -9.89 20.53
N ASP A 28 -3.73 -9.32 20.39
CA ASP A 28 -4.32 -8.34 21.30
C ASP A 28 -5.49 -8.98 22.08
N GLN A 29 -5.61 -8.64 23.36
CA GLN A 29 -6.79 -8.91 24.19
C GLN A 29 -7.67 -7.66 24.18
N VAL A 30 -8.86 -7.72 23.58
CA VAL A 30 -9.71 -6.53 23.35
C VAL A 30 -11.01 -6.62 24.14
N ARG A 31 -11.39 -5.54 24.82
CA ARG A 31 -12.65 -5.44 25.58
C ARG A 31 -13.83 -5.21 24.64
N MET A 32 -14.79 -6.13 24.67
CA MET A 32 -15.98 -6.16 23.81
C MET A 32 -17.16 -5.38 24.42
N PRO A 33 -18.19 -5.02 23.61
CA PRO A 33 -19.39 -4.30 24.06
C PRO A 33 -20.16 -4.93 25.23
N ASP A 34 -20.05 -6.24 25.39
CA ASP A 34 -20.68 -7.00 26.48
C ASP A 34 -19.79 -7.16 27.72
N GLY A 35 -18.60 -6.54 27.71
CA GLY A 35 -17.61 -6.58 28.78
C GLY A 35 -16.66 -7.79 28.72
N ARG A 36 -16.90 -8.77 27.84
CA ARG A 36 -15.97 -9.89 27.64
C ARG A 36 -14.68 -9.40 27.01
N VAL A 37 -13.60 -10.14 27.23
CA VAL A 37 -12.32 -9.95 26.54
C VAL A 37 -12.20 -11.01 25.47
N ALA A 38 -11.83 -10.62 24.25
CA ALA A 38 -11.61 -11.56 23.17
C ALA A 38 -10.27 -11.31 22.48
N GLU A 39 -9.72 -12.37 21.92
CA GLU A 39 -8.45 -12.33 21.19
C GLU A 39 -8.64 -11.76 19.78
N ARG A 40 -7.68 -10.94 19.36
CA ARG A 40 -7.55 -10.40 18.00
C ARG A 40 -6.13 -10.60 17.52
N GLU A 41 -5.99 -11.31 16.41
CA GLU A 41 -4.73 -11.45 15.70
C GLU A 41 -4.59 -10.32 14.70
N VAL A 42 -3.42 -9.71 14.68
CA VAL A 42 -3.09 -8.58 13.81
C VAL A 42 -1.75 -8.84 13.14
N ILE A 43 -1.78 -8.93 11.82
CA ILE A 43 -0.58 -8.82 10.99
C ILE A 43 -0.22 -7.35 10.89
N GLU A 44 0.87 -6.96 11.55
CA GLU A 44 1.51 -5.66 11.37
C GLU A 44 2.32 -5.70 10.08
N HIS A 45 2.09 -4.74 9.19
CA HIS A 45 2.81 -4.64 7.92
C HIS A 45 3.30 -3.20 7.68
N HIS A 46 4.19 -3.03 6.71
CA HIS A 46 4.51 -1.71 6.18
C HIS A 46 3.25 -1.10 5.53
N GLY A 47 3.14 0.23 5.61
CA GLY A 47 2.29 0.94 4.65
C GLY A 47 2.88 0.83 3.26
N ALA A 48 2.08 1.12 2.25
CA ALA A 48 2.53 1.10 0.87
C ALA A 48 1.93 2.25 0.07
N VAL A 49 2.54 2.53 -1.07
CA VAL A 49 2.04 3.49 -2.05
C VAL A 49 1.92 2.82 -3.40
N ALA A 50 0.98 3.27 -4.22
CA ALA A 50 0.88 2.88 -5.62
C ALA A 50 0.60 4.09 -6.50
N VAL A 51 0.83 3.95 -7.79
CA VAL A 51 0.68 5.04 -8.75
C VAL A 51 -0.22 4.60 -9.90
N LEU A 52 -1.38 5.25 -10.04
CA LEU A 52 -2.12 5.27 -11.30
C LEU A 52 -1.53 6.37 -12.18
N ALA A 53 -0.54 6.00 -12.98
CA ALA A 53 0.06 6.86 -13.98
C ALA A 53 -0.72 6.74 -15.30
N LEU A 54 -1.16 7.88 -15.85
CA LEU A 54 -1.87 7.94 -17.12
C LEU A 54 -1.00 8.68 -18.14
N ASP A 55 -0.73 8.04 -19.28
CA ASP A 55 -0.01 8.67 -20.38
C ASP A 55 -0.92 9.58 -21.24
N ASP A 56 -0.30 10.31 -22.16
CA ASP A 56 -1.00 11.28 -23.02
C ASP A 56 -1.98 10.61 -24.02
N ASP A 57 -1.82 9.30 -24.25
CA ASP A 57 -2.71 8.48 -25.08
C ASP A 57 -3.89 7.90 -24.28
N GLY A 58 -3.97 8.17 -22.97
CA GLY A 58 -5.03 7.70 -22.09
C GLY A 58 -4.85 6.25 -21.62
N ASN A 59 -3.62 5.71 -21.69
CA ASN A 59 -3.31 4.40 -21.14
C ASN A 59 -2.88 4.50 -19.68
N VAL A 60 -3.37 3.57 -18.88
CA VAL A 60 -2.88 3.29 -17.53
C VAL A 60 -1.58 2.50 -17.66
N VAL A 61 -0.56 2.97 -16.96
CA VAL A 61 0.69 2.23 -16.78
C VAL A 61 0.51 1.18 -15.68
N LEU A 62 0.66 -0.08 -16.07
CA LEU A 62 0.56 -1.25 -15.22
C LEU A 62 1.87 -2.03 -15.28
N ILE A 63 2.07 -2.91 -14.31
CA ILE A 63 3.15 -3.88 -14.29
C ILE A 63 2.55 -5.29 -14.21
N ARG A 64 3.26 -6.27 -14.76
CA ARG A 64 2.94 -7.68 -14.58
C ARG A 64 3.99 -8.30 -13.66
N GLN A 65 3.60 -8.58 -12.43
CA GLN A 65 4.50 -9.06 -11.37
C GLN A 65 4.07 -10.44 -10.87
N TYR A 66 5.03 -11.35 -10.68
CA TYR A 66 4.78 -12.63 -10.03
C TYR A 66 4.54 -12.43 -8.53
N ARG A 67 3.43 -12.96 -8.02
CA ARG A 67 3.12 -12.96 -6.58
C ARG A 67 3.15 -14.37 -6.06
N HIS A 68 4.21 -14.72 -5.31
CA HIS A 68 4.38 -16.07 -4.77
C HIS A 68 3.17 -16.60 -3.97
N PRO A 69 2.51 -15.80 -3.10
CA PRO A 69 1.33 -16.28 -2.36
C PRO A 69 0.15 -16.71 -3.25
N ILE A 70 0.05 -16.16 -4.46
CA ILE A 70 -1.02 -16.48 -5.44
C ILE A 70 -0.52 -17.50 -6.48
N GLY A 71 0.80 -17.62 -6.66
CA GLY A 71 1.43 -18.58 -7.58
C GLY A 71 1.30 -18.21 -9.05
N THR A 72 0.98 -16.95 -9.37
CA THR A 72 0.87 -16.46 -10.76
C THR A 72 1.30 -15.00 -10.87
N ARG A 73 1.39 -14.51 -12.11
CA ARG A 73 1.61 -13.10 -12.40
C ARG A 73 0.30 -12.33 -12.40
N LEU A 74 0.27 -11.20 -11.69
CA LEU A 74 -0.87 -10.30 -11.62
C LEU A 74 -0.57 -9.02 -12.39
N LEU A 75 -1.61 -8.41 -12.95
CA LEU A 75 -1.56 -7.02 -13.39
C LEU A 75 -1.75 -6.12 -12.16
N GLU A 76 -0.76 -5.26 -11.92
CA GLU A 76 -0.72 -4.37 -10.76
C GLU A 76 -0.41 -2.94 -11.19
N LEU A 77 -0.72 -1.97 -10.32
CA LEU A 77 -0.17 -0.62 -10.45
C LEU A 77 1.27 -0.64 -9.96
N PRO A 78 2.17 0.22 -10.50
CA PRO A 78 3.46 0.44 -9.90
C PRO A 78 3.31 0.81 -8.43
N ALA A 79 4.02 0.12 -7.54
CA ALA A 79 3.80 0.19 -6.11
C ALA A 79 5.00 -0.28 -5.29
N GLY A 80 5.14 0.28 -4.09
CA GLY A 80 6.17 -0.16 -3.15
C GLY A 80 5.89 0.18 -1.71
N LEU A 81 6.73 -0.36 -0.84
CA LEU A 81 6.57 -0.27 0.61
C LEU A 81 7.09 1.07 1.14
N LEU A 82 6.50 1.53 2.23
CA LEU A 82 7.04 2.58 3.08
C LEU A 82 7.86 1.92 4.19
N ASP A 83 9.06 1.48 3.84
CA ASP A 83 10.00 0.80 4.74
C ASP A 83 11.13 1.72 5.26
N ILE A 84 11.20 2.96 4.76
CA ILE A 84 12.12 4.00 5.23
C ILE A 84 11.42 4.88 6.29
N GLU A 85 12.00 4.95 7.48
CA GLU A 85 11.45 5.75 8.58
C GLU A 85 11.41 7.24 8.25
N GLY A 86 10.22 7.83 8.32
CA GLY A 86 10.01 9.26 8.06
C GLY A 86 9.98 9.65 6.58
N GLU A 87 10.06 8.67 5.65
CA GLU A 87 9.88 8.94 4.23
C GLU A 87 8.47 9.46 3.95
N ASP A 88 8.40 10.54 3.18
CA ASP A 88 7.15 11.11 2.70
C ASP A 88 6.51 10.18 1.64
N PRO A 89 5.22 9.82 1.75
CA PRO A 89 4.59 8.87 0.83
C PRO A 89 4.64 9.28 -0.65
N LEU A 90 4.60 10.59 -0.96
CA LEU A 90 4.72 11.04 -2.34
C LEU A 90 6.15 10.84 -2.87
N THR A 91 7.15 11.00 -2.00
CA THR A 91 8.55 10.73 -2.33
C THR A 91 8.76 9.25 -2.68
N ALA A 92 8.23 8.34 -1.84
CA ALA A 92 8.22 6.91 -2.13
C ALA A 92 7.52 6.60 -3.47
N ALA A 93 6.32 7.16 -3.70
CA ALA A 93 5.56 6.91 -4.92
C ALA A 93 6.30 7.35 -6.20
N LYS A 94 7.05 8.45 -6.14
CA LYS A 94 7.91 8.91 -7.25
C LYS A 94 9.09 7.98 -7.50
N ARG A 95 9.73 7.50 -6.43
CA ARG A 95 10.84 6.55 -6.49
C ARG A 95 10.40 5.24 -7.13
N GLU A 96 9.32 4.65 -6.63
CA GLU A 96 8.77 3.38 -7.14
C GLU A 96 8.32 3.47 -8.60
N LEU A 97 7.68 4.59 -9.00
CA LEU A 97 7.33 4.79 -10.41
C LEU A 97 8.58 4.77 -11.31
N ALA A 98 9.67 5.42 -10.87
CA ALA A 98 10.91 5.44 -11.62
C ALA A 98 11.59 4.06 -11.67
N GLU A 99 11.67 3.37 -10.53
CA GLU A 99 12.34 2.07 -10.39
C GLU A 99 11.64 0.97 -11.21
N GLU A 100 10.32 0.88 -11.12
CA GLU A 100 9.57 -0.20 -11.77
C GLU A 100 9.30 0.07 -13.26
N THR A 101 9.14 1.34 -13.66
CA THR A 101 8.66 1.70 -15.01
C THR A 101 9.64 2.53 -15.85
N GLY A 102 10.65 3.13 -15.24
CA GLY A 102 11.51 4.12 -15.91
C GLY A 102 10.77 5.42 -16.27
N LEU A 103 9.71 5.76 -15.52
CA LEU A 103 8.91 6.96 -15.76
C LEU A 103 8.98 7.92 -14.58
N ALA A 104 8.91 9.21 -14.88
CA ALA A 104 8.62 10.28 -13.95
C ALA A 104 7.30 10.96 -14.36
N ALA A 105 6.71 11.74 -13.44
CA ALA A 105 5.48 12.47 -13.70
C ALA A 105 5.55 13.92 -13.19
N ALA A 106 4.98 14.85 -13.96
CA ALA A 106 4.97 16.28 -13.65
C ALA A 106 3.86 16.68 -12.68
N GLN A 107 2.69 16.05 -12.74
CA GLN A 107 1.57 16.34 -11.84
C GLN A 107 1.22 15.13 -11.01
N TRP A 108 0.86 15.38 -9.74
CA TRP A 108 0.51 14.38 -8.76
C TRP A 108 -0.75 14.81 -8.02
N SER A 109 -1.53 13.84 -7.57
CA SER A 109 -2.67 14.03 -6.65
C SER A 109 -2.90 12.74 -5.87
N VAL A 110 -3.52 12.81 -4.70
CA VAL A 110 -3.97 11.58 -4.03
C VAL A 110 -5.29 11.14 -4.65
N LEU A 111 -5.31 9.90 -5.15
CA LEU A 111 -6.49 9.29 -5.76
C LEU A 111 -7.39 8.66 -4.70
N VAL A 112 -6.90 7.64 -3.99
CA VAL A 112 -7.68 6.87 -3.02
C VAL A 112 -6.76 6.26 -1.95
N ASP A 113 -7.26 6.17 -0.71
CA ASP A 113 -6.60 5.44 0.38
C ASP A 113 -7.42 4.17 0.66
N VAL A 114 -6.75 3.03 0.83
CA VAL A 114 -7.40 1.72 0.92
C VAL A 114 -6.81 0.92 2.07
N ALA A 115 -7.67 0.40 2.96
CA ALA A 115 -7.28 -0.66 3.90
C ALA A 115 -7.47 -2.00 3.20
N LEU A 116 -6.40 -2.78 3.04
CA LEU A 116 -6.39 -3.92 2.13
C LEU A 116 -7.10 -5.15 2.72
N SER A 117 -6.91 -5.41 4.01
CA SER A 117 -7.52 -6.56 4.69
C SER A 117 -7.82 -6.26 6.17
N PRO A 118 -8.74 -5.30 6.45
CA PRO A 118 -8.96 -4.72 7.79
C PRO A 118 -9.48 -5.73 8.84
N GLY A 119 -9.83 -6.95 8.42
CA GLY A 119 -10.22 -8.02 9.34
C GLY A 119 -9.05 -8.57 10.16
N PHE A 120 -7.80 -8.46 9.69
CA PHE A 120 -6.65 -9.07 10.36
C PHE A 120 -5.31 -8.36 10.15
N THR A 121 -5.20 -7.34 9.30
CA THR A 121 -3.96 -6.57 9.14
C THR A 121 -4.20 -5.08 9.27
N ASP A 122 -3.18 -4.35 9.73
CA ASP A 122 -3.15 -2.89 9.66
C ASP A 122 -2.64 -2.37 8.32
N GLU A 123 -2.32 -3.25 7.36
CA GLU A 123 -1.87 -2.88 6.02
C GLU A 123 -2.90 -1.98 5.31
N ALA A 124 -2.41 -0.80 4.95
CA ALA A 124 -3.14 0.17 4.16
C ALA A 124 -2.20 0.80 3.14
N LEU A 125 -2.78 1.19 2.02
CA LEU A 125 -2.07 1.75 0.89
C LEU A 125 -2.71 3.07 0.43
N ARG A 126 -1.87 3.98 -0.05
CA ARG A 126 -2.30 5.20 -0.74
C ARG A 126 -1.99 5.11 -2.23
N VAL A 127 -3.01 5.27 -3.06
CA VAL A 127 -2.86 5.39 -4.51
C VAL A 127 -2.75 6.87 -4.88
N PHE A 128 -1.68 7.22 -5.56
CA PHE A 128 -1.51 8.52 -6.22
C PHE A 128 -1.97 8.45 -7.67
N PHE A 129 -2.51 9.55 -8.17
CA PHE A 129 -2.73 9.78 -9.59
C PHE A 129 -1.58 10.64 -10.14
N ALA A 130 -1.03 10.25 -11.28
CA ALA A 130 0.12 10.90 -11.89
C ALA A 130 -0.05 11.12 -13.40
N THR A 131 0.27 12.32 -13.89
CA THR A 131 0.19 12.70 -15.31
C THR A 131 1.38 13.54 -15.75
N GLY A 132 1.48 13.80 -17.07
CA GLY A 132 2.63 14.48 -17.66
C GLY A 132 3.86 13.60 -17.55
N LEU A 133 3.75 12.37 -18.07
CA LEU A 133 4.76 11.34 -17.93
C LEU A 133 5.98 11.63 -18.82
N SER A 134 7.16 11.33 -18.32
CA SER A 134 8.41 11.44 -19.07
C SER A 134 9.32 10.27 -18.74
N VAL A 135 10.17 9.86 -19.69
CA VAL A 135 11.20 8.84 -19.44
C VAL A 135 12.23 9.39 -18.45
N THR A 136 12.66 8.55 -17.51
CA THR A 136 13.75 8.81 -16.57
C THR A 136 14.66 7.59 -16.49
N ASP A 137 15.81 7.73 -15.85
CA ASP A 137 16.70 6.62 -15.57
C ASP A 137 15.97 5.55 -14.74
N ARG A 138 16.06 4.30 -15.20
CA ARG A 138 15.60 3.12 -14.49
C ARG A 138 16.82 2.40 -13.94
N PRO A 139 16.97 2.26 -12.62
CA PRO A 139 18.01 1.42 -12.02
C PRO A 139 17.94 -0.01 -12.54
N ASP A 140 19.06 -0.74 -12.47
CA ASP A 140 19.06 -2.16 -12.82
C ASP A 140 18.11 -2.92 -11.86
N PRO A 141 17.10 -3.62 -12.38
CA PRO A 141 16.11 -4.27 -11.52
C PRO A 141 16.72 -5.45 -10.76
N GLU A 142 16.38 -5.58 -9.48
CA GLU A 142 16.85 -6.66 -8.61
C GLU A 142 15.73 -7.66 -8.28
N HIS A 143 16.10 -8.90 -7.92
CA HIS A 143 15.15 -9.90 -7.41
C HIS A 143 13.91 -10.15 -8.29
N GLU A 144 12.71 -10.00 -7.72
CA GLU A 144 11.44 -10.22 -8.43
C GLU A 144 11.20 -9.16 -9.52
N GLU A 145 11.80 -7.98 -9.39
CA GLU A 145 11.68 -6.88 -10.36
C GLU A 145 12.40 -7.19 -11.68
N ALA A 146 13.35 -8.13 -11.69
CA ALA A 146 14.06 -8.54 -12.90
C ALA A 146 13.15 -9.23 -13.94
N ASP A 147 11.99 -9.74 -13.52
CA ASP A 147 10.96 -10.37 -14.38
C ASP A 147 9.74 -9.45 -14.60
N LEU A 148 9.79 -8.22 -14.09
CA LEU A 148 8.69 -7.27 -14.15
C LEU A 148 8.49 -6.74 -15.58
N GLU A 149 7.31 -6.99 -16.14
CA GLU A 149 6.91 -6.53 -17.47
C GLU A 149 6.06 -5.25 -17.35
N LEU A 150 6.43 -4.21 -18.10
CA LEU A 150 5.66 -2.99 -18.23
C LEU A 150 4.50 -3.17 -19.21
N VAL A 151 3.29 -2.83 -18.80
CA VAL A 151 2.06 -2.91 -19.60
C VAL A 151 1.42 -1.54 -19.70
N ARG A 152 1.09 -1.10 -20.91
CA ARG A 152 0.22 0.08 -21.13
C ARG A 152 -1.14 -0.40 -21.58
N MET A 153 -2.19 -0.03 -20.86
CA MET A 153 -3.55 -0.49 -21.12
C MET A 153 -4.50 0.71 -21.19
N PRO A 154 -5.30 0.87 -22.25
CA PRO A 154 -6.33 1.90 -22.30
C PRO A 154 -7.21 1.89 -21.05
N LEU A 155 -7.55 3.06 -20.50
CA LEU A 155 -8.31 3.12 -19.24
C LEU A 155 -9.64 2.34 -19.30
N ASP A 156 -10.35 2.42 -20.42
CA ASP A 156 -11.62 1.71 -20.60
C ASP A 156 -11.42 0.19 -20.61
N GLU A 157 -10.30 -0.30 -21.14
CA GLU A 157 -9.89 -1.70 -21.07
C GLU A 157 -9.50 -2.11 -19.65
N ALA A 158 -8.73 -1.29 -18.93
CA ALA A 158 -8.37 -1.56 -17.54
C ALA A 158 -9.62 -1.65 -16.64
N VAL A 159 -10.61 -0.76 -16.85
CA VAL A 159 -11.90 -0.83 -16.14
C VAL A 159 -12.63 -2.13 -16.48
N ARG A 160 -12.71 -2.51 -17.77
CA ARG A 160 -13.32 -3.78 -18.17
C ARG A 160 -12.61 -4.98 -17.54
N ALA A 161 -11.28 -5.01 -17.58
CA ALA A 161 -10.46 -6.10 -17.05
C ALA A 161 -10.62 -6.24 -15.52
N ALA A 162 -10.72 -5.13 -14.79
CA ALA A 162 -11.03 -5.15 -13.36
C ALA A 162 -12.43 -5.72 -13.08
N LEU A 163 -13.45 -5.29 -13.82
CA LEU A 163 -14.82 -5.79 -13.66
C LEU A 163 -14.99 -7.26 -14.10
N ALA A 164 -14.17 -7.72 -15.05
CA ALA A 164 -14.15 -9.09 -15.53
C ALA A 164 -13.37 -10.05 -14.62
N GLY A 165 -12.63 -9.55 -13.63
CA GLY A 165 -11.77 -10.36 -12.76
C GLY A 165 -10.44 -10.78 -13.40
N GLU A 166 -9.98 -10.05 -14.43
CA GLU A 166 -8.67 -10.25 -15.06
C GLU A 166 -7.59 -9.43 -14.35
N ILE A 167 -7.96 -8.25 -13.83
CA ILE A 167 -7.18 -7.52 -12.82
C ILE A 167 -7.80 -7.84 -11.46
N VAL A 168 -7.05 -8.57 -10.63
CA VAL A 168 -7.52 -9.03 -9.30
C VAL A 168 -6.71 -8.46 -8.13
N ASN A 169 -5.58 -7.80 -8.41
CA ASN A 169 -4.83 -7.11 -7.36
C ASN A 169 -5.71 -5.97 -6.80
N ALA A 170 -5.96 -6.00 -5.48
CA ALA A 170 -6.90 -5.11 -4.82
C ALA A 170 -6.56 -3.63 -5.04
N THR A 171 -5.28 -3.29 -5.03
CA THR A 171 -4.78 -1.93 -5.27
C THR A 171 -5.03 -1.48 -6.71
N ALA A 172 -4.77 -2.34 -7.69
CA ALA A 172 -5.03 -2.02 -9.08
C ALA A 172 -6.52 -1.86 -9.37
N VAL A 173 -7.36 -2.76 -8.86
CA VAL A 173 -8.82 -2.64 -8.94
C VAL A 173 -9.29 -1.33 -8.32
N ALA A 174 -8.83 -1.03 -7.10
CA ALA A 174 -9.22 0.19 -6.39
C ALA A 174 -8.79 1.46 -7.15
N GLY A 175 -7.53 1.53 -7.60
CA GLY A 175 -7.01 2.68 -8.33
C GLY A 175 -7.75 2.90 -9.66
N VAL A 176 -7.86 1.86 -10.49
CA VAL A 176 -8.50 1.96 -11.82
C VAL A 176 -9.96 2.40 -11.68
N LEU A 177 -10.72 1.76 -10.79
CA LEU A 177 -12.14 2.08 -10.60
C LEU A 177 -12.33 3.43 -9.90
N ALA A 178 -11.46 3.81 -8.96
CA ALA A 178 -11.50 5.13 -8.33
C ALA A 178 -11.25 6.24 -9.34
N TYR A 179 -10.28 6.06 -10.26
CA TYR A 179 -10.02 7.06 -11.30
C TYR A 179 -11.18 7.17 -12.29
N ALA A 180 -11.74 6.04 -12.74
CA ALA A 180 -12.93 6.05 -13.58
C ALA A 180 -14.12 6.77 -12.91
N ALA A 181 -14.34 6.53 -11.62
CA ALA A 181 -15.37 7.21 -10.84
C ALA A 181 -15.08 8.71 -10.66
N ALA A 182 -13.82 9.09 -10.46
CA ALA A 182 -13.40 10.49 -10.35
C ALA A 182 -13.66 11.25 -11.66
N GLN A 183 -13.37 10.64 -12.82
CA GLN A 183 -13.66 11.22 -14.14
C GLN A 183 -15.17 11.43 -14.39
N ALA A 184 -16.01 10.58 -13.80
CA ALA A 184 -17.46 10.72 -13.86
C ALA A 184 -18.04 11.68 -12.79
N SER A 185 -17.20 12.21 -11.92
CA SER A 185 -17.57 13.06 -10.79
C SER A 185 -17.12 14.51 -11.01
N THR A 186 -17.68 15.43 -10.22
CA THR A 186 -17.17 16.82 -10.12
C THR A 186 -16.27 17.03 -8.90
N ALA A 187 -16.06 15.99 -8.09
CA ALA A 187 -15.23 16.08 -6.89
C ALA A 187 -13.75 16.20 -7.29
N PRO A 188 -13.01 17.20 -6.79
CA PRO A 188 -11.59 17.30 -7.07
C PRO A 188 -10.83 16.17 -6.39
N LEU A 189 -9.74 15.73 -7.02
CA LEU A 189 -8.75 14.88 -6.34
C LEU A 189 -8.12 15.63 -5.17
N ARG A 190 -7.66 14.88 -4.18
CA ARG A 190 -7.01 15.44 -3.00
C ARG A 190 -5.59 15.89 -3.35
N ALA A 191 -5.11 16.94 -2.68
CA ALA A 191 -3.74 17.41 -2.84
C ALA A 191 -2.72 16.31 -2.48
N PRO A 192 -1.52 16.29 -3.11
CA PRO A 192 -0.50 15.26 -2.86
C PRO A 192 -0.07 15.12 -1.40
N ASP A 193 -0.10 16.22 -0.65
CA ASP A 193 0.26 16.33 0.76
C ASP A 193 -0.95 16.14 1.71
N ALA A 194 -2.10 15.72 1.19
CA ALA A 194 -3.29 15.51 2.01
C ALA A 194 -2.98 14.53 3.16
N PRO A 195 -3.45 14.80 4.40
CA PRO A 195 -3.20 13.92 5.53
C PRO A 195 -3.60 12.47 5.25
N TRP A 196 -2.86 11.52 5.81
CA TRP A 196 -3.20 10.09 5.76
C TRP A 196 -3.45 9.54 7.17
N PRO A 197 -4.66 9.71 7.73
CA PRO A 197 -4.96 9.24 9.09
C PRO A 197 -4.77 7.73 9.28
N GLY A 198 -4.94 6.95 8.20
CA GLY A 198 -4.82 5.50 8.19
C GLY A 198 -3.43 4.95 7.87
N GLN A 199 -2.38 5.78 7.85
CA GLN A 199 -1.03 5.30 7.50
C GLN A 199 -0.52 4.27 8.54
N PRO A 200 -0.15 3.05 8.10
CA PRO A 200 0.41 2.05 9.00
C PRO A 200 1.80 2.47 9.49
N THR A 201 2.01 2.40 10.79
CA THR A 201 3.28 2.86 11.42
C THR A 201 3.80 1.91 12.49
N LYS A 202 3.03 0.88 12.84
CA LYS A 202 3.35 -0.01 13.97
C LYS A 202 4.55 -0.91 13.66
N PHE A 203 4.57 -1.52 12.47
CA PHE A 203 5.66 -2.40 12.06
C PHE A 203 6.99 -1.65 11.90
N LEU A 204 6.99 -0.49 11.23
CA LEU A 204 8.15 0.40 11.11
C LEU A 204 8.78 0.73 12.48
N ARG A 205 7.97 1.20 13.43
CA ARG A 205 8.45 1.51 14.79
C ARG A 205 9.01 0.29 15.50
N ARG A 206 8.44 -0.89 15.26
CA ARG A 206 8.97 -2.15 15.80
C ARG A 206 10.35 -2.43 15.24
N LYS A 207 10.55 -2.30 13.93
CA LYS A 207 11.86 -2.49 13.29
C LYS A 207 12.91 -1.51 13.79
N ALA A 208 12.55 -0.24 13.95
CA ALA A 208 13.44 0.76 14.54
C ALA A 208 13.86 0.39 15.97
N ALA A 209 12.93 -0.07 16.82
CA ALA A 209 13.22 -0.49 18.19
C ALA A 209 14.09 -1.76 18.27
N GLU A 210 13.87 -2.74 17.38
CA GLU A 210 14.69 -3.95 17.26
C GLU A 210 16.14 -3.59 16.88
N ALA A 211 16.34 -2.70 15.90
CA ALA A 211 17.66 -2.25 15.45
C ALA A 211 18.43 -1.46 16.52
N GLN A 212 17.75 -0.57 17.26
CA GLN A 212 18.33 0.16 18.39
C GLN A 212 18.78 -0.79 19.50
N SER A 213 17.97 -1.80 19.81
CA SER A 213 18.29 -2.81 20.83
C SER A 213 19.51 -3.64 20.42
N ALA A 214 19.62 -4.07 19.17
CA ALA A 214 20.78 -4.79 18.66
C ALA A 214 22.07 -3.95 18.73
N SER A 215 21.97 -2.66 18.39
CA SER A 215 23.11 -1.73 18.43
C SER A 215 23.61 -1.47 19.86
N ALA A 216 22.70 -1.41 20.84
CA ALA A 216 23.05 -1.23 22.26
C ALA A 216 23.78 -2.46 22.84
N HIS A 217 23.48 -3.67 22.38
CA HIS A 217 24.12 -4.91 22.85
C HIS A 217 25.41 -5.25 22.10
N GLY A 218 25.67 -4.65 20.93
CA GLY A 218 26.90 -4.83 20.16
C GLY A 218 28.12 -4.04 20.66
N ASN A 219 27.93 -3.04 21.54
CA ASN A 219 29.00 -2.20 22.08
C ASN A 219 29.66 -2.74 23.37
N HIS A 220 29.44 -4.02 23.68
CA HIS A 220 30.00 -4.71 24.86
C HIS A 220 30.82 -5.97 24.51
N ALA A 221 31.28 -6.12 23.27
CA ALA A 221 32.17 -7.19 22.83
C ALA A 221 33.57 -6.67 22.49
#